data_AF-A0A139IC61-F1
#
_entry.id   AF-A0A139IC61-F1
#
_cell.length_a   1.000
_cell.length_b   1.000
_cell.length_c   1.000
_cell.angle_alpha   90.00
_cell.angle_beta   90.00
_cell.angle_gamma   90.00
#
_symmetry.space_group_name_H-M   'P 1'
#
loop_
_entity.id
_entity.type
_entity.pdbx_description
1 polymer ?
#
loop_
_entity_poly.entity_id
_entity_poly.type
_entity_poly.pdbx_seq_one_letter_code
_entity_poly.pdbx_strand_id
1 'polypeptide(L)' 'MYFRRLELSDTIALLEGKRGDFLVEGIFALKPFFDVAKKVGIYILARPSPYINAEALGSGYPGWL' A
#
# COMPACT_ATOMS: atom_id res chain seq x y z
N MET A 1 -20.48 10.27 17.38
CA MET A 1 -20.34 9.29 16.27
C MET A 1 -18.85 9.10 16.01
N TYR A 2 -18.28 7.93 16.33
CA TYR A 2 -16.88 7.62 16.01
C TYR A 2 -16.79 7.17 14.54
N PHE A 3 -16.07 7.92 13.72
CA PHE A 3 -15.79 7.56 12.33
C PHE A 3 -14.65 6.54 12.31
N ARG A 4 -14.86 5.35 11.73
CA ARG A 4 -13.79 4.33 11.60
C ARG A 4 -13.01 4.56 10.31
N ARG A 5 -11.71 4.86 10.43
CA ARG A 5 -10.79 5.07 9.31
C ARG A 5 -9.52 4.23 9.48
N LEU A 6 -8.96 3.75 8.37
CA LEU A 6 -7.64 3.12 8.30
C LEU A 6 -6.74 3.90 7.36
N GLU A 7 -5.48 4.08 7.74
CA GLU A 7 -4.44 4.57 6.84
C GLU A 7 -3.81 3.39 6.12
N LEU A 8 -3.72 3.46 4.79
CA LEU A 8 -3.06 2.46 3.96
C LEU A 8 -1.86 3.10 3.27
N SER A 9 -0.67 2.64 3.61
CA SER A 9 0.59 3.05 2.97
C SER A 9 1.11 1.91 2.09
N ASP A 10 1.20 2.16 0.79
CA ASP A 10 1.76 1.21 -0.19
C ASP A 10 3.13 1.68 -0.64
N THR A 11 4.07 0.74 -0.82
CA THR A 11 5.48 1.03 -1.14
C THR A 11 5.85 0.53 -2.54
N ILE A 12 6.42 1.40 -3.37
CA ILE A 12 6.90 1.00 -4.70
C ILE A 12 8.09 0.05 -4.62
N ALA A 13 8.84 0.07 -3.51
CA ALA A 13 9.95 -0.86 -3.28
C ALA A 13 9.54 -2.35 -3.29
N LEU A 14 8.34 -2.67 -2.79
CA LEU A 14 7.83 -4.04 -2.79
C LEU A 14 7.08 -4.39 -4.08
N LEU A 15 6.44 -3.39 -4.69
CA LEU A 15 5.64 -3.59 -5.91
C LEU A 15 6.51 -3.64 -7.17
N GLU A 16 7.61 -2.90 -7.22
CA GLU A 16 8.51 -2.80 -8.38
C GLU A 16 9.94 -3.10 -7.93
N GLY A 17 10.21 -4.34 -7.49
CA GLY A 17 11.56 -4.73 -7.04
C GLY A 17 12.60 -4.71 -8.17
N LYS A 18 12.15 -4.86 -9.42
CA LYS A 18 12.93 -4.68 -10.64
C LYS A 18 12.19 -3.69 -11.53
N ARG A 19 12.93 -2.70 -12.06
CA ARG A 19 12.35 -1.64 -12.88
C ARG A 19 11.54 -2.21 -14.04
N GLY A 20 10.26 -1.84 -14.11
CA GLY A 20 9.27 -2.27 -15.09
C GLY A 20 8.52 -3.57 -14.75
N ASP A 21 8.93 -4.32 -13.73
CA ASP A 21 8.28 -5.57 -13.32
C ASP A 21 7.44 -5.35 -12.05
N PHE A 22 6.12 -5.40 -12.17
CA PHE A 22 5.19 -5.15 -11.07
C PHE A 22 4.64 -6.43 -10.44
N LEU A 23 4.73 -6.54 -9.11
CA LEU A 23 4.14 -7.60 -8.30
C LEU A 23 2.86 -7.09 -7.62
N VAL A 24 1.70 -7.45 -8.17
CA VAL A 24 0.36 -7.01 -7.68
C VAL A 24 -0.58 -8.19 -7.34
N GLU A 25 0.02 -9.33 -7.02
CA GLU A 25 -0.67 -10.58 -6.70
C GLU A 25 -0.44 -11.01 -5.25
N GLY A 26 -1.19 -12.02 -4.78
CA GLY A 26 -1.05 -12.58 -3.44
C GLY A 26 -1.27 -11.52 -2.35
N ILE A 27 -0.30 -11.38 -1.44
CA ILE A 27 -0.36 -10.39 -0.35
C ILE A 27 -0.26 -8.93 -0.84
N PHE A 28 0.22 -8.71 -2.07
CA PHE A 28 0.35 -7.39 -2.69
C PHE A 28 -0.88 -7.00 -3.51
N ALA A 29 -1.89 -7.88 -3.60
CA ALA A 29 -3.16 -7.55 -4.20
C ALA A 29 -3.99 -6.65 -3.25
N LEU A 30 -4.21 -5.40 -3.64
CA LEU A 30 -4.96 -4.43 -2.81
C LEU A 30 -6.48 -4.62 -2.89
N LYS A 31 -6.98 -5.25 -3.96
CA LYS A 31 -8.43 -5.42 -4.16
C LYS A 31 -9.12 -6.16 -3.00
N PRO A 32 -8.62 -7.31 -2.50
CA PRO A 32 -9.19 -7.97 -1.34
C PRO A 32 -9.23 -7.08 -0.08
N PHE A 33 -8.22 -6.24 0.13
CA PHE A 33 -8.18 -5.29 1.24
C PHE A 33 -9.30 -4.24 1.13
N PHE A 34 -9.49 -3.66 -0.06
CA PHE A 34 -10.58 -2.71 -0.33
C PHE A 34 -11.97 -3.33 -0.20
N ASP A 35 -12.15 -4.56 -0.70
CA ASP A 35 -13.41 -5.27 -0.61
C ASP A 35 -13.81 -5.52 0.87
N VAL A 36 -12.84 -5.90 1.71
CA VAL A 36 -13.07 -6.08 3.15
C VAL A 36 -13.37 -4.74 3.83
N ALA A 37 -12.59 -3.68 3.58
CA ALA A 37 -12.83 -2.37 4.18
C ALA A 37 -14.23 -1.83 3.86
N LYS A 38 -14.68 -1.99 2.62
CA LYS A 38 -16.05 -1.67 2.19
C LYS A 38 -17.08 -2.52 2.93
N LYS A 39 -16.85 -3.83 3.08
CA LYS A 39 -17.75 -4.76 3.77
C LYS A 39 -17.92 -4.41 5.26
N VAL A 40 -16.86 -3.98 5.95
CA VAL A 40 -16.90 -3.64 7.38
C VAL A 40 -17.26 -2.18 7.66
N GLY A 41 -17.49 -1.39 6.60
CA GLY A 41 -17.87 0.02 6.71
C GLY A 41 -16.76 0.91 7.27
N ILE A 42 -15.52 0.69 6.84
CA ILE A 42 -14.36 1.50 7.20
C ILE A 42 -13.90 2.31 5.99
N TYR A 43 -13.61 3.58 6.20
CA TYR A 43 -12.99 4.42 5.18
C TYR A 43 -11.48 4.21 5.13
N ILE A 44 -10.90 4.25 3.93
CA ILE A 44 -9.46 4.18 3.71
C ILE A 44 -8.95 5.57 3.33
N LEU A 45 -7.92 6.03 4.05
CA LEU A 45 -7.06 7.11 3.60
C LEU A 45 -5.84 6.49 2.91
N ALA A 46 -5.85 6.46 1.58
CA ALA A 46 -4.74 5.93 0.81
C ALA A 46 -3.56 6.91 0.81
N ARG A 47 -2.35 6.38 1.05
CA ARG A 47 -1.07 7.11 1.07
C ARG A 47 -0.07 6.38 0.16
N PRO A 48 -0.25 6.46 -1.16
CA PRO A 48 0.64 5.76 -2.08
C PRO A 48 2.05 6.35 -2.08
N SER A 49 3.04 5.49 -2.29
CA SER A 49 4.43 5.82 -2.66
C SER A 49 4.49 6.87 -3.80
N PRO A 50 5.53 7.73 -3.87
CA PRO A 50 6.95 7.32 -3.96
C PRO A 50 7.74 7.32 -2.64
N TYR A 51 7.30 8.06 -1.62
CA TYR A 51 7.93 8.09 -0.29
C TYR A 51 6.86 8.01 0.80
N ILE A 52 7.00 7.06 1.72
CA ILE A 52 6.01 6.83 2.79
C ILE A 52 6.60 6.94 4.20
N ASN A 53 7.93 7.05 4.34
CA ASN A 53 8.65 6.89 5.61
C ASN A 53 8.40 5.50 6.20
N ALA A 54 7.28 5.34 6.92
CA ALA A 54 6.68 4.09 7.43
C ALA A 54 7.64 3.05 8.03
N GLU A 55 8.85 3.49 8.43
CA GLU A 55 9.96 2.65 8.86
C GLU A 55 10.27 1.51 7.87
N ALA A 56 9.92 1.74 6.59
CA ALA A 56 10.16 0.83 5.49
C ALA A 56 11.56 1.04 4.91
N LEU A 57 12.16 -0.02 4.35
CA LEU A 57 13.45 0.07 3.69
C LEU A 57 13.43 1.16 2.61
N GLY A 58 14.43 2.04 2.61
CA GLY A 58 14.53 3.15 1.66
C GLY A 58 13.33 4.12 1.71
N SER A 59 12.57 4.12 2.81
CA SER A 59 11.31 4.87 2.97
C SER A 59 10.28 4.62 1.86
N GLY A 60 10.37 3.44 1.24
CA GLY A 60 9.49 2.99 0.18
C GLY A 60 10.06 3.10 -1.24
N TYR A 61 11.28 3.61 -1.42
CA TYR A 61 11.96 3.61 -2.72
C TYR A 61 12.55 2.25 -3.07
N PRO A 62 12.51 1.84 -4.36
CA PRO A 62 13.07 0.58 -4.79
C PRO A 62 14.59 0.67 -4.88
N GLY A 63 15.31 -0.44 -4.68
CA GLY A 63 16.77 -0.44 -4.64
C GLY A 63 17.47 -0.15 -5.98
N TRP A 64 16.73 -0.07 -7.09
CA TRP A 64 17.25 0.31 -8.41
C TRP A 64 17.14 1.81 -8.71
N LEU A 65 16.53 2.59 -7.81
CA LEU A 65 16.55 4.05 -7.85
C LEU A 65 17.86 4.58 -7.25
#